data_AF-A0A930AFJ5-F1
#
_entry.id   AF-A0A930AFJ5-F1
#
_cell.length_a   1.000
_cell.length_b   1.000
_cell.length_c   1.000
_cell.angle_alpha   90.00
_cell.angle_beta   90.00
_cell.angle_gamma   90.00
#
_symmetry.space_group_name_H-M   'P 1'
#
loop_
_entity.id
_entity.type
_entity.pdbx_description
1 polymer ?
#
loop_
_entity_poly.entity_id
_entity_poly.type
_entity_poly.pdbx_seq_one_letter_code
_entity_poly.pdbx_strand_id
1 'polypeptide(L)'
;MRKKFFLTSAAVLWAATAMSSVHAATDVQKVIDETYVQPEYVLGSSLSEDQKNQTLSKLGYDASKDTKDIKTMTPDVYSKIMNVANDASLQLYSSAKIQKLGDKSPLEVKIETPENITKVTQDMYRNAAVTLGVEHAKITVAAPIPVTGESALAGIYYSLEANGAKVPQANKDLAQEELKALSDINAENKDKSGYDANKLNVALADIKAGIAKAKEAKGNLTEEDVRKIVEDTLKNYKLDQVITGNQVNIIINFALNLSKSDILNNADFTKTLNDLKESIVSQAGDSFKNINLNFDANKALEDGGNFFSSLWQAIVNFFKSFGA
;
A
#
# COMPACT_ATOMS: atom_id res chain seq x y z
N MET A 1 13.86 -6.77 -82.09
CA MET A 1 14.72 -7.66 -81.27
C MET A 1 14.94 -7.02 -79.90
N ARG A 2 14.80 -7.85 -78.84
CA ARG A 2 15.37 -7.76 -77.47
C ARG A 2 14.89 -6.68 -76.47
N LYS A 3 14.28 -7.25 -75.41
CA LYS A 3 13.86 -6.83 -74.06
C LYS A 3 14.90 -6.04 -73.22
N LYS A 4 14.41 -5.23 -72.26
CA LYS A 4 14.55 -5.33 -70.77
C LYS A 4 14.15 -3.98 -70.10
N PHE A 5 13.07 -3.93 -69.29
CA PHE A 5 12.97 -4.03 -67.81
C PHE A 5 13.59 -2.89 -67.00
N PHE A 6 12.78 -2.18 -66.18
CA PHE A 6 13.05 -1.68 -64.81
C PHE A 6 11.71 -1.10 -64.26
N LEU A 7 10.93 -1.83 -63.45
CA LEU A 7 10.95 -1.95 -61.98
C LEU A 7 10.70 -0.63 -61.21
N THR A 8 9.43 -0.45 -60.84
CA THR A 8 8.89 0.49 -59.86
C THR A 8 9.37 0.16 -58.45
N SER A 9 9.95 1.14 -57.76
CA SER A 9 10.36 1.03 -56.35
C SER A 9 9.52 2.01 -55.52
N ALA A 10 8.50 1.51 -54.82
CA ALA A 10 7.81 2.25 -53.77
C ALA A 10 8.17 1.58 -52.44
N ALA A 11 9.13 2.17 -51.73
CA ALA A 11 9.49 1.77 -50.38
C ALA A 11 8.41 2.29 -49.41
N VAL A 12 7.61 1.38 -48.86
CA VAL A 12 6.73 1.67 -47.73
C VAL A 12 7.60 1.65 -46.47
N LEU A 13 7.84 2.81 -45.87
CA LEU A 13 8.42 2.92 -44.54
C LEU A 13 7.39 2.41 -43.52
N TRP A 14 7.63 1.24 -42.94
CA TRP A 14 6.99 0.83 -41.69
C TRP A 14 7.76 1.47 -40.53
N ALA A 15 7.27 2.59 -40.02
CA ALA A 15 7.69 3.12 -38.73
C ALA A 15 7.00 2.30 -37.63
N ALA A 16 7.64 1.22 -37.19
CA ALA A 16 7.26 0.55 -35.95
C ALA A 16 7.76 1.40 -34.78
N THR A 17 6.95 2.36 -34.31
CA THR A 17 7.15 2.94 -32.99
C THR A 17 6.79 1.88 -31.96
N ALA A 18 7.77 1.07 -31.57
CA ALA A 18 7.72 0.35 -30.31
C ALA A 18 7.71 1.40 -29.20
N MET A 19 6.52 1.79 -28.73
CA MET A 19 6.38 2.39 -27.42
C MET A 19 6.74 1.31 -26.40
N SER A 20 8.03 1.17 -26.11
CA SER A 20 8.47 0.55 -24.87
C SER A 20 8.00 1.46 -23.75
N SER A 21 6.84 1.16 -23.19
CA SER A 21 6.45 1.66 -21.88
C SER A 21 7.41 1.05 -20.87
N VAL A 22 8.54 1.74 -20.67
CA VAL A 22 9.41 1.54 -19.52
C VAL A 22 8.61 2.02 -18.32
N HIS A 23 7.75 1.13 -17.82
CA HIS A 23 7.07 1.33 -16.55
C HIS A 23 8.17 1.33 -15.49
N ALA A 24 8.40 2.49 -14.88
CA ALA A 24 9.40 2.61 -13.82
C ALA A 24 8.91 1.79 -12.62
N ALA A 25 9.49 0.60 -12.41
CA ALA A 25 9.43 -0.04 -11.12
C ALA A 25 9.90 0.97 -10.05
N THR A 26 9.19 1.05 -8.93
CA THR A 26 9.55 1.94 -7.82
C THR A 26 10.95 1.59 -7.34
N ASP A 27 11.89 2.53 -7.38
CA ASP A 27 13.27 2.36 -6.89
C ASP A 27 13.40 2.58 -5.38
N VAL A 28 12.26 2.53 -4.67
CA VAL A 28 12.13 2.84 -3.24
C VAL A 28 13.04 1.96 -2.39
N GLN A 29 12.98 0.64 -2.56
CA GLN A 29 13.84 -0.26 -1.78
C GLN A 29 15.32 -0.04 -2.07
N LYS A 30 15.68 0.17 -3.34
CA LYS A 30 17.07 0.47 -3.73
C LYS A 30 17.59 1.74 -3.04
N VAL A 31 16.79 2.80 -3.00
CA VAL A 31 17.17 4.04 -2.30
C VAL A 31 17.33 3.82 -0.81
N ILE A 32 16.44 3.02 -0.19
CA ILE A 32 16.60 2.62 1.22
C ILE A 32 17.95 1.94 1.44
N ASP A 33 18.30 0.98 0.59
CA ASP A 33 19.50 0.18 0.73
C ASP A 33 20.81 0.95 0.53
N GLU A 34 20.78 1.99 -0.32
CA GLU A 34 21.93 2.82 -0.65
C GLU A 34 22.10 4.00 0.32
N THR A 35 21.01 4.64 0.76
CA THR A 35 21.11 5.92 1.48
C THR A 35 20.85 5.80 2.98
N TYR A 36 20.12 4.80 3.49
CA TYR A 36 19.68 4.75 4.90
C TYR A 36 20.61 3.95 5.82
N VAL A 37 21.91 3.89 5.49
CA VAL A 37 22.96 3.31 6.36
C VAL A 37 23.03 4.06 7.70
N GLN A 38 22.98 5.40 7.65
CA GLN A 38 22.63 6.21 8.82
C GLN A 38 21.12 6.44 8.82
N PRO A 39 20.47 6.41 10.01
CA PRO A 39 19.05 6.67 10.12
C PRO A 39 18.71 8.10 9.68
N GLU A 40 17.51 8.26 9.14
CA GLU A 40 16.94 9.56 8.82
C GLU A 40 15.77 9.87 9.71
N TYR A 41 15.64 11.14 10.07
CA TYR A 41 14.64 11.65 10.98
C TYR A 41 13.79 12.69 10.26
N VAL A 42 12.47 12.53 10.34
CA VAL A 42 11.50 13.51 9.87
C VAL A 42 10.61 13.90 11.03
N LEU A 43 10.77 15.13 11.51
CA LEU A 43 9.99 15.69 12.61
C LEU A 43 8.77 16.43 12.09
N GLY A 44 7.66 16.35 12.81
CA GLY A 44 6.49 17.20 12.54
C GLY A 44 6.79 18.68 12.84
N SER A 45 6.30 19.60 12.00
CA SER A 45 6.55 21.04 12.19
C SER A 45 5.81 21.66 13.37
N SER A 46 4.79 20.99 13.91
CA SER A 46 4.00 21.52 15.04
C SER A 46 4.66 21.29 16.39
N LEU A 47 5.81 20.58 16.43
CA LEU A 47 6.57 20.37 17.65
C LEU A 47 7.20 21.68 18.15
N SER A 48 7.00 21.99 19.43
CA SER A 48 7.83 22.96 20.15
C SER A 48 9.28 22.47 20.25
N GLU A 49 10.21 23.36 20.61
CA GLU A 49 11.64 22.97 20.71
C GLU A 49 11.88 21.87 21.77
N ASP A 50 11.22 21.96 22.92
CA ASP A 50 11.26 20.90 23.95
C ASP A 50 10.66 19.59 23.44
N GLN A 51 9.55 19.67 22.70
CA GLN A 51 8.91 18.51 22.09
C GLN A 51 9.78 17.86 21.00
N LYS A 52 10.55 18.65 20.22
CA LYS A 52 11.53 18.10 19.27
C LYS A 52 12.58 17.28 19.99
N ASN A 53 13.18 17.83 21.05
CA ASN A 53 14.19 17.14 21.85
C ASN A 53 13.64 15.84 22.48
N GLN A 54 12.43 15.90 23.06
CA GLN A 54 11.75 14.72 23.57
C GLN A 54 11.51 13.68 22.49
N THR A 55 11.02 14.09 21.32
CA THR A 55 10.71 13.20 20.20
C THR A 55 11.97 12.55 19.65
N LEU A 56 13.04 13.31 19.43
CA LEU A 56 14.33 12.79 18.99
C LEU A 56 14.91 11.78 19.98
N SER A 57 14.82 12.06 21.29
CA SER A 57 15.22 11.11 22.33
C SER A 57 14.43 9.80 22.25
N LYS A 58 13.10 9.86 22.05
CA LYS A 58 12.25 8.68 21.87
C LYS A 58 12.56 7.91 20.59
N LEU A 59 12.92 8.59 19.51
CA LEU A 59 13.39 7.96 18.27
C LEU A 59 14.84 7.42 18.38
N GLY A 60 15.51 7.63 19.51
CA GLY A 60 16.88 7.19 19.73
C GLY A 60 17.89 7.92 18.85
N TYR A 61 17.70 9.24 18.66
CA TYR A 61 18.69 10.10 18.01
C TYR A 61 19.97 10.19 18.84
N ASP A 62 21.11 9.96 18.19
CA ASP A 62 22.45 10.07 18.80
C ASP A 62 23.29 11.06 18.01
N ALA A 63 23.40 12.30 18.49
CA ALA A 63 24.14 13.37 17.83
C ALA A 63 25.63 13.06 17.60
N SER A 64 26.19 12.05 18.27
CA SER A 64 27.58 11.61 18.03
C SER A 64 27.74 10.68 16.83
N LYS A 65 26.64 10.07 16.35
CA LYS A 65 26.63 9.07 15.26
C LYS A 65 25.74 9.49 14.08
N ASP A 66 24.64 10.16 14.36
CA ASP A 66 23.62 10.54 13.40
C ASP A 66 23.96 11.91 12.82
N THR A 67 24.76 11.90 11.74
CA THR A 67 25.34 13.10 11.14
C THR A 67 24.47 13.73 10.05
N LYS A 68 23.39 13.06 9.65
CA LYS A 68 22.45 13.58 8.65
C LYS A 68 21.57 14.68 9.22
N ASP A 69 21.21 15.63 8.37
CA ASP A 69 20.26 16.69 8.71
C ASP A 69 18.89 16.12 9.08
N ILE A 70 18.33 16.62 10.18
CA ILE A 70 16.98 16.32 10.61
C ILE A 70 16.00 17.08 9.73
N LYS A 71 15.09 16.37 9.07
CA LYS A 71 14.08 16.94 8.20
C LYS A 71 12.86 17.39 9.02
N THR A 72 12.16 18.40 8.53
CA THR A 72 10.91 18.90 9.15
C THR A 72 9.77 18.83 8.14
N MET A 73 8.71 18.11 8.49
CA MET A 73 7.46 18.02 7.73
C MET A 73 6.58 19.24 8.04
N THR A 74 6.60 20.24 7.16
CA THR A 74 5.74 21.43 7.24
C THR A 74 4.48 21.26 6.39
N PRO A 75 3.43 22.08 6.59
CA PRO A 75 2.27 22.07 5.71
C PRO A 75 2.60 22.31 4.23
N ASP A 76 3.58 23.17 3.95
CA ASP A 76 4.06 23.42 2.58
C ASP A 76 4.72 22.17 1.98
N VAL A 77 5.59 21.50 2.73
CA VAL A 77 6.21 20.23 2.30
C VAL A 77 5.14 19.16 2.09
N TYR A 78 4.20 19.01 3.03
CA TYR A 78 3.09 18.07 2.93
C TYR A 78 2.26 18.32 1.67
N SER A 79 1.87 19.57 1.42
CA SER A 79 1.04 19.96 0.28
C SER A 79 1.70 19.63 -1.06
N LYS A 80 3.01 19.85 -1.18
CA LYS A 80 3.81 19.54 -2.38
C LYS A 80 3.94 18.04 -2.60
N ILE A 81 4.26 17.28 -1.54
CA ILE A 81 4.44 15.82 -1.63
C ILE A 81 3.12 15.13 -1.90
N MET A 82 2.03 15.59 -1.29
CA MET A 82 0.71 14.98 -1.47
C MET A 82 -0.06 15.56 -2.66
N ASN A 83 0.49 16.57 -3.36
CA ASN A 83 -0.18 17.28 -4.45
C ASN A 83 -1.60 17.77 -4.07
N VAL A 84 -1.71 18.36 -2.88
CA VAL A 84 -2.96 18.93 -2.34
C VAL A 84 -2.81 20.42 -2.10
N ALA A 85 -3.93 21.11 -1.90
CA ALA A 85 -3.89 22.51 -1.49
C ALA A 85 -3.13 22.66 -0.16
N ASN A 86 -2.28 23.68 -0.08
CA ASN A 86 -1.59 23.99 1.16
C ASN A 86 -2.59 24.49 2.21
N ASP A 87 -2.60 23.83 3.37
CA ASP A 87 -3.40 24.21 4.52
C ASP A 87 -2.46 24.48 5.70
N ALA A 88 -2.22 25.76 5.94
CA ALA A 88 -1.34 26.21 7.03
C ALA A 88 -1.85 25.86 8.43
N SER A 89 -3.11 25.42 8.57
CA SER A 89 -3.67 24.97 9.85
C SER A 89 -3.35 23.51 10.19
N LEU A 90 -2.74 22.77 9.25
CA LEU A 90 -2.35 21.37 9.46
C LEU A 90 -1.43 21.22 10.68
N GLN A 91 -1.86 20.38 11.61
CA GLN A 91 -1.12 20.04 12.80
C GLN A 91 -0.36 18.74 12.61
N LEU A 92 0.97 18.82 12.62
CA LEU A 92 1.89 17.75 12.28
C LEU A 92 2.78 17.50 13.49
N TYR A 93 2.37 16.59 14.38
CA TYR A 93 3.08 16.28 15.64
C TYR A 93 3.75 14.91 15.65
N SER A 94 3.28 13.93 14.87
CA SER A 94 3.93 12.62 14.82
C SER A 94 5.12 12.64 13.87
N SER A 95 6.18 11.97 14.28
CA SER A 95 7.49 11.97 13.61
C SER A 95 7.93 10.55 13.30
N ALA A 96 8.82 10.40 12.31
CA ALA A 96 9.33 9.12 11.87
C ALA A 96 10.86 9.10 11.82
N LYS A 97 11.44 7.95 12.18
CA LYS A 97 12.81 7.57 11.91
C LYS A 97 12.79 6.39 10.94
N ILE A 98 13.58 6.46 9.88
CA ILE A 98 13.75 5.35 8.92
C ILE A 98 15.22 4.95 8.91
N GLN A 99 15.47 3.65 8.91
CA GLN A 99 16.81 3.09 8.82
C GLN A 99 16.78 1.85 7.92
N LYS A 100 17.85 1.63 7.16
CA LYS A 100 18.04 0.37 6.44
C LYS A 100 18.02 -0.79 7.44
N LEU A 101 17.26 -1.83 7.12
CA LEU A 101 17.31 -3.10 7.81
C LEU A 101 18.18 -4.07 6.99
N GLY A 102 18.93 -4.94 7.65
CA GLY A 102 19.79 -5.90 6.95
C GLY A 102 18.99 -6.80 6.01
N ASP A 103 19.58 -7.13 4.87
CA ASP A 103 18.95 -7.87 3.78
C ASP A 103 18.19 -9.11 4.32
N LYS A 104 16.93 -9.27 3.88
CA LYS A 104 16.00 -10.39 4.21
C LYS A 104 15.24 -10.30 5.53
N SER A 105 15.34 -9.22 6.30
CA SER A 105 14.47 -9.02 7.47
C SER A 105 13.13 -8.41 7.03
N PRO A 106 11.98 -8.86 7.55
CA PRO A 106 10.69 -8.28 7.18
C PRO A 106 10.64 -6.81 7.61
N LEU A 107 9.87 -5.99 6.89
CA LEU A 107 9.59 -4.61 7.27
C LEU A 107 9.17 -4.51 8.74
N GLU A 108 9.94 -3.77 9.53
CA GLU A 108 9.72 -3.53 10.96
C GLU A 108 9.16 -2.12 11.19
N VAL A 109 8.05 -2.02 11.92
CA VAL A 109 7.57 -0.76 12.47
C VAL A 109 7.48 -0.87 13.98
N LYS A 110 8.01 0.13 14.68
CA LYS A 110 7.84 0.31 16.12
C LYS A 110 7.25 1.67 16.44
N ILE A 111 6.23 1.72 17.29
CA ILE A 111 5.75 2.97 17.88
C ILE A 111 6.37 3.10 19.28
N GLU A 112 7.22 4.11 19.50
CA GLU A 112 7.94 4.32 20.78
C GLU A 112 7.08 5.04 21.83
N THR A 113 5.97 5.63 21.40
CA THR A 113 5.00 6.32 22.25
C THR A 113 3.59 5.82 21.95
N PRO A 114 3.28 4.54 22.21
CA PRO A 114 1.97 3.95 21.89
C PRO A 114 0.81 4.66 22.59
N GLU A 115 1.05 5.30 23.74
CA GLU A 115 0.09 6.14 24.46
C GLU A 115 -0.30 7.42 23.70
N ASN A 116 0.55 7.86 22.77
CA ASN A 116 0.38 9.10 22.02
C ASN A 116 -0.01 8.90 20.56
N ILE A 117 0.05 7.68 20.02
CA ILE A 117 -0.46 7.35 18.68
C ILE A 117 -1.76 6.57 18.85
N THR A 118 -2.88 7.28 18.76
CA THR A 118 -4.19 6.83 19.26
C THR A 118 -5.02 6.04 18.25
N LYS A 119 -4.69 6.10 16.96
CA LYS A 119 -5.44 5.41 15.91
C LYS A 119 -4.59 4.50 15.04
N VAL A 120 -3.47 4.99 14.54
CA VAL A 120 -2.63 4.23 13.59
C VAL A 120 -1.79 3.21 14.34
N THR A 121 -1.94 1.92 14.00
CA THR A 121 -1.15 0.84 14.61
C THR A 121 0.15 0.58 13.84
N GLN A 122 1.06 -0.20 14.44
CA GLN A 122 2.31 -0.61 13.78
C GLN A 122 2.05 -1.33 12.46
N ASP A 123 1.10 -2.28 12.43
CA ASP A 123 0.81 -3.05 11.22
C ASP A 123 0.09 -2.24 10.15
N MET A 124 -0.65 -1.20 10.54
CA MET A 124 -1.20 -0.23 9.58
C MET A 124 -0.09 0.55 8.87
N TYR A 125 0.93 1.02 9.61
CA TYR A 125 2.11 1.64 8.99
C TYR A 125 2.87 0.66 8.10
N ARG A 126 3.01 -0.61 8.51
CA ARG A 126 3.67 -1.63 7.68
C ARG A 126 2.93 -1.82 6.37
N ASN A 127 1.61 -2.02 6.44
CA ASN A 127 0.75 -2.15 5.25
C ASN A 127 0.90 -0.96 4.30
N ALA A 128 0.81 0.27 4.83
CA ALA A 128 0.96 1.49 4.05
C ALA A 128 2.35 1.63 3.43
N ALA A 129 3.41 1.27 4.16
CA ALA A 129 4.78 1.31 3.65
C ALA A 129 5.02 0.28 2.52
N VAL A 130 4.41 -0.91 2.56
CA VAL A 130 4.44 -1.84 1.41
C VAL A 130 3.75 -1.23 0.19
N THR A 131 2.65 -0.50 0.37
CA THR A 131 1.96 0.24 -0.71
C THR A 131 2.85 1.32 -1.36
N LEU A 132 3.88 1.80 -0.65
CA LEU A 132 4.90 2.69 -1.20
C LEU A 132 6.02 1.98 -1.95
N GLY A 133 6.11 0.65 -1.86
CA GLY A 133 7.24 -0.12 -2.37
C GLY A 133 8.40 -0.26 -1.39
N VAL A 134 8.14 -0.09 -0.08
CA VAL A 134 9.11 -0.47 0.97
C VAL A 134 8.99 -1.98 1.22
N GLU A 135 10.09 -2.69 1.03
CA GLU A 135 10.16 -4.15 1.19
C GLU A 135 10.78 -4.51 2.55
N HIS A 136 11.91 -3.88 2.89
CA HIS A 136 12.59 -4.05 4.18
C HIS A 136 13.22 -2.74 4.66
N ALA A 137 12.73 -2.27 5.79
CA ALA A 137 13.27 -1.14 6.53
C ALA A 137 12.92 -1.27 8.01
N LYS A 138 13.62 -0.53 8.85
CA LYS A 138 13.21 -0.28 10.23
C LYS A 138 12.64 1.13 10.32
N ILE A 139 11.36 1.20 10.64
CA ILE A 139 10.63 2.45 10.81
C ILE A 139 10.26 2.58 12.28
N THR A 140 10.61 3.72 12.88
CA THR A 140 10.27 4.03 14.27
C THR A 140 9.43 5.30 14.29
N VAL A 141 8.30 5.28 14.99
CA VAL A 141 7.35 6.39 15.05
C VAL A 141 7.23 6.87 16.50
N ALA A 142 7.18 8.19 16.68
CA ALA A 142 6.96 8.79 17.98
C ALA A 142 6.15 10.09 17.85
N ALA A 143 5.37 10.41 18.89
CA ALA A 143 4.72 11.70 19.08
C ALA A 143 4.83 12.12 20.56
N PRO A 144 5.05 13.41 20.85
CA PRO A 144 5.18 13.88 22.23
C PRO A 144 3.84 14.12 22.92
N ILE A 145 2.74 14.15 22.15
CA ILE A 145 1.35 14.34 22.64
C ILE A 145 0.40 13.39 21.89
N PRO A 146 -0.80 13.13 22.44
CA PRO A 146 -1.81 12.31 21.78
C PRO A 146 -2.23 12.87 20.41
N VAL A 147 -2.03 12.08 19.37
CA VAL A 147 -2.43 12.32 17.98
C VAL A 147 -2.87 11.02 17.31
N THR A 148 -3.39 11.11 16.10
CA THR A 148 -3.91 9.97 15.34
C THR A 148 -2.80 9.18 14.63
N GLY A 149 -1.74 9.85 14.15
CA GLY A 149 -0.49 9.25 13.67
C GLY A 149 -0.16 9.45 12.17
N GLU A 150 -1.08 10.00 11.38
CA GLU A 150 -0.97 10.08 9.92
C GLU A 150 0.23 10.93 9.45
N SER A 151 0.62 11.96 10.21
CA SER A 151 1.77 12.81 9.84
C SER A 151 3.11 12.04 9.81
N ALA A 152 3.23 10.92 10.53
CA ALA A 152 4.45 10.10 10.49
C ALA A 152 4.54 9.33 9.16
N LEU A 153 3.41 8.88 8.61
CA LEU A 153 3.38 8.24 7.30
C LEU A 153 3.78 9.24 6.20
N ALA A 154 3.27 10.48 6.30
CA ALA A 154 3.73 11.55 5.42
C ALA A 154 5.25 11.79 5.53
N GLY A 155 5.79 11.72 6.75
CA GLY A 155 7.22 11.84 7.01
C GLY A 155 8.04 10.77 6.30
N ILE A 156 7.54 9.54 6.21
CA ILE A 156 8.19 8.45 5.46
C ILE A 156 8.29 8.82 3.97
N TYR A 157 7.21 9.33 3.35
CA TYR A 157 7.24 9.76 1.95
C TYR A 157 8.29 10.84 1.71
N TYR A 158 8.30 11.86 2.57
CA TYR A 158 9.24 12.96 2.45
C TYR A 158 10.68 12.48 2.53
N SER A 159 10.98 11.61 3.49
CA SER A 159 12.31 11.01 3.60
C SER A 159 12.71 10.29 2.31
N LEU A 160 11.83 9.45 1.77
CA LEU A 160 12.09 8.67 0.55
C LEU A 160 12.37 9.57 -0.65
N GLU A 161 11.48 10.52 -0.95
CA GLU A 161 11.63 11.42 -2.11
C GLU A 161 12.83 12.36 -1.95
N ALA A 162 13.09 12.87 -0.73
CA ALA A 162 14.27 13.70 -0.47
C ALA A 162 15.59 12.94 -0.65
N ASN A 163 15.56 11.60 -0.62
CA ASN A 163 16.71 10.73 -0.92
C ASN A 163 16.73 10.26 -2.38
N GLY A 164 15.83 10.76 -3.22
CA GLY A 164 15.79 10.46 -4.66
C GLY A 164 14.91 9.27 -5.05
N ALA A 165 14.18 8.67 -4.10
CA ALA A 165 13.22 7.61 -4.45
C ALA A 165 12.05 8.19 -5.25
N LYS A 166 11.67 7.51 -6.33
CA LYS A 166 10.49 7.83 -7.11
C LYS A 166 9.30 7.10 -6.53
N VAL A 167 8.50 7.83 -5.76
CA VAL A 167 7.22 7.33 -5.23
C VAL A 167 6.08 7.89 -6.09
N PRO A 168 5.41 7.09 -6.93
CA PRO A 168 4.28 7.56 -7.73
C PRO A 168 3.20 8.21 -6.87
N GLN A 169 2.59 9.28 -7.35
CA GLN A 169 1.51 9.96 -6.62
C GLN A 169 0.37 8.99 -6.28
N ALA A 170 0.00 8.11 -7.21
CA ALA A 170 -1.00 7.07 -6.98
C ALA A 170 -0.66 6.16 -5.80
N ASN A 171 0.62 5.85 -5.54
CA ASN A 171 1.02 5.03 -4.40
C ASN A 171 0.91 5.80 -3.08
N LYS A 172 1.25 7.10 -3.08
CA LYS A 172 1.07 7.97 -1.90
C LYS A 172 -0.41 8.12 -1.55
N ASP A 173 -1.26 8.34 -2.56
CA ASP A 173 -2.70 8.45 -2.38
C ASP A 173 -3.29 7.13 -1.87
N LEU A 174 -2.90 6.00 -2.45
CA LEU A 174 -3.30 4.67 -2.01
C LEU A 174 -2.88 4.35 -0.58
N ALA A 175 -1.63 4.66 -0.21
CA ALA A 175 -1.13 4.42 1.15
C ALA A 175 -1.89 5.27 2.19
N GLN A 176 -2.28 6.51 1.86
CA GLN A 176 -3.12 7.34 2.72
C GLN A 176 -4.57 6.84 2.78
N GLU A 177 -5.15 6.46 1.65
CA GLU A 177 -6.50 5.88 1.56
C GLU A 177 -6.59 4.61 2.41
N GLU A 178 -5.60 3.72 2.28
CA GLU A 178 -5.44 2.53 3.10
C GLU A 178 -5.37 2.86 4.59
N LEU A 179 -4.47 3.75 4.98
CA LEU A 179 -4.25 4.08 6.37
C LEU A 179 -5.53 4.63 7.00
N LYS A 180 -6.22 5.51 6.27
CA LYS A 180 -7.49 6.09 6.68
C LYS A 180 -8.59 5.03 6.79
N ALA A 181 -8.73 4.16 5.79
CA ALA A 181 -9.73 3.10 5.80
C ALA A 181 -9.55 2.17 7.01
N LEU A 182 -8.32 1.69 7.25
CA LEU A 182 -8.02 0.85 8.41
C LEU A 182 -8.28 1.59 9.73
N SER A 183 -7.85 2.85 9.83
CA SER A 183 -8.00 3.69 11.03
C SER A 183 -9.47 3.89 11.40
N ASP A 184 -10.30 4.29 10.42
CA ASP A 184 -11.71 4.58 10.63
C ASP A 184 -12.50 3.30 10.92
N ILE A 185 -12.26 2.20 10.18
CA ILE A 185 -12.93 0.92 10.42
C ILE A 185 -12.54 0.36 11.79
N ASN A 186 -11.27 0.43 12.19
CA ASN A 186 -10.82 0.03 13.52
C ASN A 186 -11.53 0.84 14.61
N ALA A 187 -11.55 2.17 14.47
CA ALA A 187 -12.16 3.05 15.47
C ALA A 187 -13.67 2.79 15.65
N GLU A 188 -14.39 2.54 14.56
CA GLU A 188 -15.84 2.30 14.57
C GLU A 188 -16.24 0.89 15.06
N ASN A 189 -15.32 -0.09 15.00
CA ASN A 189 -15.61 -1.49 15.33
C ASN A 189 -14.86 -2.03 16.57
N LYS A 190 -13.96 -1.26 17.18
CA LYS A 190 -13.09 -1.72 18.30
C LYS A 190 -13.83 -2.39 19.46
N ASP A 191 -15.08 -1.98 19.74
CA ASP A 191 -15.89 -2.49 20.86
C ASP A 191 -16.90 -3.56 20.42
N LYS A 192 -16.92 -3.93 19.13
CA LYS A 192 -17.85 -4.95 18.60
C LYS A 192 -17.30 -6.35 18.83
N SER A 193 -18.13 -7.21 19.41
CA SER A 193 -17.82 -8.64 19.54
C SER A 193 -17.55 -9.27 18.16
N GLY A 194 -16.43 -9.98 18.05
CA GLY A 194 -16.01 -10.65 16.83
C GLY A 194 -15.12 -9.80 15.91
N TYR A 195 -14.96 -8.50 16.18
CA TYR A 195 -14.01 -7.65 15.47
C TYR A 195 -12.58 -7.87 15.97
N ASP A 196 -11.62 -7.86 15.05
CA ASP A 196 -10.20 -7.93 15.36
C ASP A 196 -9.41 -7.11 14.32
N ALA A 197 -8.65 -6.12 14.80
CA ALA A 197 -7.88 -5.22 13.95
C ALA A 197 -6.72 -5.92 13.23
N ASN A 198 -6.15 -6.98 13.80
CA ASN A 198 -5.11 -7.78 13.15
C ASN A 198 -5.72 -8.56 11.98
N LYS A 199 -6.93 -9.11 12.14
CA LYS A 199 -7.65 -9.76 11.03
C LYS A 199 -7.93 -8.80 9.88
N LEU A 200 -8.34 -7.55 10.16
CA LEU A 200 -8.56 -6.57 9.10
C LEU A 200 -7.25 -6.22 8.38
N ASN A 201 -6.15 -6.00 9.12
CA ASN A 201 -4.84 -5.74 8.52
C ASN A 201 -4.37 -6.88 7.62
N VAL A 202 -4.51 -8.14 8.06
CA VAL A 202 -4.14 -9.32 7.26
C VAL A 202 -5.10 -9.53 6.09
N ALA A 203 -6.39 -9.29 6.27
CA ALA A 203 -7.37 -9.34 5.19
C ALA A 203 -7.01 -8.33 4.09
N LEU A 204 -6.57 -7.12 4.45
CA LEU A 204 -6.15 -6.13 3.47
C LEU A 204 -4.87 -6.53 2.74
N ALA A 205 -3.90 -7.14 3.43
CA ALA A 205 -2.71 -7.70 2.79
C ALA A 205 -3.07 -8.81 1.78
N ASP A 206 -3.99 -9.71 2.14
CA ASP A 206 -4.48 -10.77 1.24
C ASP A 206 -5.30 -10.21 0.07
N ILE A 207 -6.09 -9.15 0.28
CA ILE A 207 -6.80 -8.45 -0.81
C ILE A 207 -5.79 -7.89 -1.80
N LYS A 208 -4.74 -7.19 -1.33
CA LYS A 208 -3.69 -6.64 -2.20
C LYS A 208 -2.98 -7.74 -2.99
N ALA A 209 -2.60 -8.84 -2.34
CA ALA A 209 -1.97 -9.99 -2.98
C ALA A 209 -2.92 -10.67 -3.97
N GLY A 210 -4.21 -10.76 -3.64
CA GLY A 210 -5.27 -11.22 -4.52
C GLY A 210 -5.34 -10.38 -5.79
N ILE A 211 -5.52 -9.08 -5.65
CA ILE A 211 -5.56 -8.13 -6.77
C ILE A 211 -4.30 -8.23 -7.64
N ALA A 212 -3.11 -8.35 -7.05
CA ALA A 212 -1.86 -8.51 -7.78
C ALA A 212 -1.86 -9.77 -8.67
N LYS A 213 -2.10 -10.97 -8.11
CA LYS A 213 -2.05 -12.19 -8.96
C LYS A 213 -3.26 -12.28 -9.90
N ALA A 214 -4.42 -11.73 -9.55
CA ALA A 214 -5.56 -11.65 -10.49
C ALA A 214 -5.20 -10.78 -11.70
N LYS A 215 -4.54 -9.64 -11.48
CA LYS A 215 -4.08 -8.75 -12.56
C LYS A 215 -3.01 -9.42 -13.43
N GLU A 216 -2.10 -10.17 -12.82
CA GLU A 216 -1.10 -10.97 -13.54
C GLU A 216 -1.78 -12.03 -14.44
N ALA A 217 -2.80 -12.72 -13.93
CA ALA A 217 -3.48 -13.80 -14.65
C ALA A 217 -4.46 -13.31 -15.74
N LYS A 218 -5.23 -12.26 -15.47
CA LYS A 218 -6.34 -11.79 -16.35
C LYS A 218 -6.03 -10.48 -17.09
N GLY A 219 -4.98 -9.77 -16.72
CA GLY A 219 -4.77 -8.38 -17.14
C GLY A 219 -5.69 -7.43 -16.37
N ASN A 220 -6.47 -6.61 -17.08
CA ASN A 220 -7.35 -5.63 -16.43
C ASN A 220 -8.49 -6.31 -15.68
N LEU A 221 -8.71 -5.91 -14.44
CA LEU A 221 -9.77 -6.42 -13.58
C LEU A 221 -11.05 -5.59 -13.70
N THR A 222 -12.20 -6.25 -13.73
CA THR A 222 -13.51 -5.58 -13.66
C THR A 222 -13.84 -5.21 -12.21
N GLU A 223 -14.84 -4.34 -12.02
CA GLU A 223 -15.34 -4.04 -10.67
C GLU A 223 -15.85 -5.30 -9.94
N GLU A 224 -16.48 -6.21 -10.68
CA GLU A 224 -17.00 -7.46 -10.14
C GLU A 224 -15.87 -8.39 -9.67
N ASP A 225 -14.77 -8.50 -10.45
CA ASP A 225 -13.59 -9.27 -10.03
C ASP A 225 -13.03 -8.75 -8.69
N VAL A 226 -12.88 -7.43 -8.59
CA VAL A 226 -12.34 -6.78 -7.38
C VAL A 226 -13.27 -6.94 -6.20
N ARG A 227 -14.57 -6.68 -6.39
CA ARG A 227 -15.60 -6.85 -5.35
C ARG A 227 -15.59 -8.26 -4.79
N LYS A 228 -15.52 -9.27 -5.67
CA LYS A 228 -15.48 -10.67 -5.26
C LYS A 228 -14.23 -11.00 -4.45
N ILE A 229 -13.04 -10.56 -4.87
CA ILE A 229 -11.80 -10.74 -4.10
C ILE A 229 -11.96 -10.16 -2.70
N VAL A 230 -12.51 -8.95 -2.58
CA VAL A 230 -12.71 -8.29 -1.28
C VAL A 230 -13.72 -9.04 -0.41
N GLU A 231 -14.90 -9.34 -0.93
CA GLU A 231 -15.97 -10.01 -0.16
C GLU A 231 -15.57 -11.41 0.30
N ASP A 232 -14.96 -12.21 -0.59
CA ASP A 232 -14.49 -13.57 -0.24
C ASP A 232 -13.37 -13.52 0.80
N THR A 233 -12.45 -12.55 0.70
CA THR A 233 -11.39 -12.36 1.70
C THR A 233 -11.97 -11.96 3.05
N LEU A 234 -12.85 -10.96 3.10
CA LEU A 234 -13.46 -10.51 4.35
C LEU A 234 -14.27 -11.62 5.03
N LYS A 235 -14.97 -12.44 4.24
CA LYS A 235 -15.68 -13.63 4.72
C LYS A 235 -14.75 -14.71 5.27
N ASN A 236 -13.59 -14.94 4.64
CA ASN A 236 -12.57 -15.85 5.16
C ASN A 236 -12.12 -15.42 6.57
N TYR A 237 -11.89 -14.12 6.75
CA TYR A 237 -11.47 -13.52 8.01
C TYR A 237 -12.61 -13.28 9.01
N LYS A 238 -13.85 -13.71 8.70
CA LYS A 238 -15.06 -13.53 9.54
C LYS A 238 -15.39 -12.07 9.85
N LEU A 239 -15.02 -11.16 8.94
CA LEU A 239 -15.28 -9.72 9.07
C LEU A 239 -16.60 -9.31 8.41
N ASP A 240 -17.09 -10.10 7.45
CA ASP A 240 -18.30 -9.83 6.64
C ASP A 240 -19.59 -9.64 7.47
N GLN A 241 -19.66 -10.22 8.67
CA GLN A 241 -20.81 -10.09 9.58
C GLN A 241 -20.60 -9.01 10.66
N VAL A 242 -19.43 -8.39 10.71
CA VAL A 242 -19.02 -7.47 11.79
C VAL A 242 -18.88 -6.03 11.29
N ILE A 243 -18.28 -5.86 10.11
CA ILE A 243 -18.15 -4.57 9.44
C ILE A 243 -19.39 -4.27 8.60
N THR A 244 -19.67 -2.98 8.36
CA THR A 244 -20.87 -2.56 7.63
C THR A 244 -20.68 -2.63 6.11
N GLY A 245 -21.77 -2.69 5.34
CA GLY A 245 -21.69 -2.62 3.87
C GLY A 245 -20.99 -1.36 3.34
N ASN A 246 -21.09 -0.24 4.06
CA ASN A 246 -20.34 0.97 3.74
C ASN A 246 -18.83 0.77 3.93
N GLN A 247 -18.42 0.12 5.02
CA GLN A 247 -17.02 -0.22 5.28
C GLN A 247 -16.48 -1.22 4.25
N VAL A 248 -17.28 -2.20 3.83
CA VAL A 248 -16.94 -3.10 2.70
C VAL A 248 -16.71 -2.29 1.42
N ASN A 249 -17.60 -1.35 1.09
CA ASN A 249 -17.45 -0.51 -0.11
C ASN A 249 -16.20 0.38 -0.06
N ILE A 250 -15.79 0.87 1.13
CA ILE A 250 -14.52 1.60 1.29
C ILE A 250 -13.34 0.70 0.88
N ILE A 251 -13.31 -0.55 1.34
CA ILE A 251 -12.25 -1.51 1.00
C ILE A 251 -12.27 -1.87 -0.49
N ILE A 252 -13.47 -1.99 -1.08
CA ILE A 252 -13.62 -2.22 -2.53
C ILE A 252 -13.06 -1.05 -3.33
N ASN A 253 -13.38 0.19 -2.97
CA ASN A 253 -12.85 1.38 -3.66
C ASN A 253 -11.31 1.44 -3.59
N PHE A 254 -10.75 1.18 -2.40
CA PHE A 254 -9.30 1.04 -2.25
C PHE A 254 -8.73 -0.03 -3.19
N ALA A 255 -9.33 -1.23 -3.22
CA ALA A 255 -8.88 -2.32 -4.07
C ALA A 255 -9.03 -2.01 -5.58
N LEU A 256 -10.04 -1.23 -5.98
CA LEU A 256 -10.24 -0.76 -7.35
C LEU A 256 -9.18 0.28 -7.75
N ASN A 257 -8.76 1.14 -6.82
CA ASN A 257 -7.68 2.09 -7.06
C ASN A 257 -6.35 1.34 -7.14
N LEU A 258 -6.13 0.36 -6.26
CA LEU A 258 -4.95 -0.49 -6.27
C LEU A 258 -4.82 -1.28 -7.57
N SER A 259 -5.91 -1.85 -8.10
CA SER A 259 -5.89 -2.64 -9.34
C SER A 259 -5.38 -1.83 -10.55
N LYS A 260 -5.47 -0.50 -10.48
CA LYS A 260 -4.98 0.44 -11.50
C LYS A 260 -3.55 0.92 -11.24
N SER A 261 -2.98 0.63 -10.08
CA SER A 261 -1.65 1.09 -9.71
C SER A 261 -0.54 0.23 -10.31
N ASP A 262 0.60 0.88 -10.55
CA ASP A 262 1.85 0.29 -11.00
C ASP A 262 2.62 -0.41 -9.87
N ILE A 263 2.23 -0.20 -8.59
CA ILE A 263 2.85 -0.94 -7.47
C ILE A 263 2.71 -2.46 -7.65
N LEU A 264 1.65 -2.90 -8.33
CA LEU A 264 1.40 -4.31 -8.64
C LEU A 264 2.44 -4.91 -9.60
N ASN A 265 3.23 -4.08 -10.27
CA ASN A 265 4.33 -4.52 -11.13
C ASN A 265 5.64 -4.73 -10.35
N ASN A 266 5.71 -4.35 -9.07
CA ASN A 266 6.86 -4.68 -8.23
C ASN A 266 6.87 -6.19 -7.96
N ALA A 267 7.94 -6.85 -8.38
CA ALA A 267 8.11 -8.31 -8.29
C ALA A 267 8.09 -8.83 -6.83
N ASP A 268 8.57 -8.03 -5.88
CA ASP A 268 8.61 -8.36 -4.47
C ASP A 268 7.35 -7.91 -3.71
N PHE A 269 6.37 -7.25 -4.36
CA PHE A 269 5.16 -6.74 -3.70
C PHE A 269 4.36 -7.86 -3.00
N THR A 270 4.04 -8.94 -3.72
CA THR A 270 3.25 -10.05 -3.16
C THR A 270 4.02 -10.82 -2.09
N LYS A 271 5.34 -10.97 -2.26
CA LYS A 271 6.23 -11.59 -1.28
C LYS A 271 6.28 -10.77 0.01
N THR A 272 6.47 -9.46 -0.09
CA THR A 272 6.50 -8.54 1.06
C THR A 272 5.17 -8.56 1.82
N LEU A 273 4.03 -8.64 1.11
CA LEU A 273 2.72 -8.79 1.74
C LEU A 273 2.57 -10.13 2.48
N ASN A 274 3.12 -11.22 1.94
CA ASN A 274 3.13 -12.52 2.61
C ASN A 274 4.01 -12.50 3.86
N ASP A 275 5.22 -11.92 3.78
CA ASP A 275 6.12 -11.77 4.93
C ASP A 275 5.46 -10.93 6.05
N LEU A 276 4.75 -9.86 5.66
CA LEU A 276 3.94 -9.06 6.57
C LEU A 276 2.83 -9.89 7.23
N LYS A 277 2.04 -10.62 6.44
CA LYS A 277 0.97 -11.49 6.94
C LYS A 277 1.50 -12.53 7.92
N GLU A 278 2.57 -13.25 7.57
CA GLU A 278 3.19 -14.25 8.44
C GLU A 278 3.65 -13.63 9.76
N SER A 279 4.27 -12.44 9.68
CA SER A 279 4.70 -11.70 10.86
C SER A 279 3.51 -11.32 11.77
N ILE A 280 2.43 -10.75 11.22
CA ILE A 280 1.24 -10.37 12.02
C ILE A 280 0.58 -11.60 12.65
N VAL A 281 0.39 -12.66 11.86
CA VAL A 281 -0.20 -13.91 12.34
C VAL A 281 0.62 -14.51 13.47
N SER A 282 1.96 -14.53 13.33
CA SER A 282 2.85 -15.06 14.37
C SER A 282 2.77 -14.29 15.69
N GLN A 283 2.56 -12.96 15.62
CA GLN A 283 2.47 -12.09 16.79
C GLN A 283 1.09 -12.14 17.45
N ALA A 284 0.01 -12.18 16.66
CA ALA A 284 -1.37 -12.14 17.14
C ALA A 284 -1.91 -13.52 17.54
N GLY A 285 -1.29 -14.61 17.10
CA GLY A 285 -1.56 -15.98 17.55
C GLY A 285 -3.04 -16.36 17.52
N ASP A 286 -3.65 -16.45 18.70
CA ASP A 286 -5.03 -16.91 18.92
C ASP A 286 -6.08 -16.08 18.16
N SER A 287 -5.79 -14.82 17.80
CA SER A 287 -6.64 -14.00 16.93
C SER A 287 -7.00 -14.73 15.63
N PHE A 288 -6.11 -15.56 15.09
CA PHE A 288 -6.29 -16.27 13.82
C PHE A 288 -6.75 -17.71 13.96
N LYS A 289 -7.16 -18.15 15.15
CA LYS A 289 -7.71 -19.49 15.36
C LYS A 289 -8.95 -19.70 14.49
N ASN A 290 -9.00 -20.83 13.79
CA ASN A 290 -10.08 -21.20 12.85
C ASN A 290 -10.20 -20.29 11.60
N ILE A 291 -9.17 -19.50 11.29
CA ILE A 291 -9.07 -18.77 10.03
C ILE A 291 -8.24 -19.61 9.04
N ASN A 292 -8.69 -19.70 7.78
CA ASN A 292 -7.87 -20.31 6.74
C ASN A 292 -6.82 -19.31 6.26
N LEU A 293 -5.59 -19.46 6.75
CA LEU A 293 -4.47 -18.60 6.41
C LEU A 293 -3.87 -18.90 5.03
N ASN A 294 -4.17 -20.05 4.44
CA ASN A 294 -3.77 -20.43 3.08
C ASN A 294 -4.84 -20.05 2.04
N PHE A 295 -5.76 -19.15 2.42
CA PHE A 295 -6.78 -18.65 1.52
C PHE A 295 -6.14 -17.89 0.35
N ASP A 296 -6.45 -18.33 -0.87
CA ASP A 296 -6.04 -17.65 -2.09
C ASP A 296 -7.31 -17.18 -2.82
N ALA A 297 -7.61 -15.88 -2.68
CA ALA A 297 -8.78 -15.27 -3.31
C ALA A 297 -8.79 -15.44 -4.84
N ASN A 298 -7.62 -15.62 -5.46
CA ASN A 298 -7.52 -15.83 -6.90
C ASN A 298 -7.89 -17.24 -7.32
N LYS A 299 -7.63 -18.23 -6.46
CA LYS A 299 -8.15 -19.59 -6.69
C LYS A 299 -9.68 -19.63 -6.59
N ALA A 300 -10.32 -18.76 -5.80
CA ALA A 300 -11.78 -18.64 -5.82
C ALA A 300 -12.33 -18.03 -7.14
N LEU A 301 -11.49 -17.32 -7.91
CA LEU A 301 -11.78 -16.91 -9.28
C LEU A 301 -11.55 -18.05 -10.29
N GLU A 302 -10.54 -18.92 -10.08
CA GLU A 302 -10.22 -20.10 -10.91
C GLU A 302 -11.19 -21.28 -10.68
N ASP A 303 -11.47 -21.66 -9.43
CA ASP A 303 -12.48 -22.65 -9.02
C ASP A 303 -13.91 -22.15 -9.30
N GLY A 304 -14.06 -20.86 -9.62
CA GLY A 304 -15.23 -20.23 -10.20
C GLY A 304 -15.52 -20.61 -11.66
N GLY A 305 -14.88 -21.65 -12.23
CA GLY A 305 -15.16 -22.18 -13.57
C GLY A 305 -16.62 -22.56 -13.84
N ASN A 306 -17.41 -22.87 -12.81
CA ASN A 306 -18.87 -23.06 -12.93
C ASN A 306 -19.69 -21.78 -12.71
N PHE A 307 -19.10 -20.76 -12.09
CA PHE A 307 -19.80 -19.50 -11.79
C PHE A 307 -19.71 -18.52 -12.97
N PHE A 308 -18.52 -18.31 -13.54
CA PHE A 308 -18.33 -17.43 -14.71
C PHE A 308 -18.98 -17.98 -15.99
N SER A 309 -19.03 -19.31 -16.15
CA SER A 309 -19.79 -19.93 -17.23
C SER A 309 -21.29 -19.69 -17.09
N SER A 310 -21.82 -19.71 -15.86
CA SER A 310 -23.24 -19.43 -15.60
C SER A 310 -23.60 -17.95 -15.76
N LEU A 311 -22.72 -17.02 -15.36
CA LEU A 311 -22.91 -15.57 -15.51
C LEU A 311 -22.77 -15.15 -16.98
N TRP A 312 -21.78 -15.69 -17.70
CA TRP A 312 -21.64 -15.50 -19.14
C TRP A 312 -22.80 -16.16 -19.90
N GLN A 313 -23.26 -17.35 -19.52
CA GLN A 313 -24.47 -17.93 -20.11
C GLN A 313 -25.73 -17.12 -19.79
N ALA A 314 -25.87 -16.57 -18.58
CA ALA A 314 -26.99 -15.70 -18.23
C ALA A 314 -26.98 -14.41 -19.06
N ILE A 315 -25.81 -13.80 -19.27
CA ILE A 315 -25.62 -12.62 -20.13
C ILE A 315 -25.89 -12.97 -21.61
N VAL A 316 -25.33 -14.07 -22.12
CA VAL A 316 -25.56 -14.54 -23.49
C VAL A 316 -27.04 -14.91 -23.72
N ASN A 317 -27.71 -15.52 -22.73
CA ASN A 317 -29.13 -15.85 -22.81
C ASN A 317 -30.02 -14.61 -22.69
N PHE A 318 -29.63 -13.62 -21.89
CA PHE A 318 -30.30 -12.32 -21.81
C PHE A 318 -30.23 -11.58 -23.15
N PHE A 319 -29.08 -11.55 -23.82
CA PHE A 319 -28.95 -10.92 -25.15
C PHE A 319 -29.58 -11.74 -26.28
N LYS A 320 -29.60 -13.08 -26.20
CA LYS A 320 -30.38 -13.94 -27.11
C LYS A 320 -31.89 -13.76 -26.93
N SER A 321 -32.36 -13.45 -25.73
CA SER A 321 -33.76 -13.15 -25.42
C SER A 321 -34.24 -11.80 -25.97
N PHE A 322 -33.34 -10.88 -26.32
CA PHE A 322 -33.66 -9.59 -26.95
C PHE A 322 -33.38 -9.57 -28.47
N GLY A 323 -32.81 -10.65 -29.00
CA GLY A 323 -32.43 -10.80 -30.41
C GLY A 323 -33.31 -11.78 -31.20
N ALA A 324 -34.48 -12.13 -30.69
CA ALA A 324 -35.51 -12.92 -31.38
C ALA A 324 -36.82 -12.14 -31.46
#